data_AF-A0A6P0LVT0-F1
#
_entry.id   AF-A0A6P0LVT0-F1
#
_cell.length_a   1.000
_cell.length_b   1.000
_cell.length_c   1.000
_cell.angle_alpha   90.00
_cell.angle_beta   90.00
_cell.angle_gamma   90.00
#
_symmetry.space_group_name_H-M   'P 1'
#
loop_
_entity.id
_entity.type
_entity.pdbx_description
1 polymer ?
#
loop_
_entity_poly.entity_id
_entity_poly.type
_entity_poly.pdbx_seq_one_letter_code
_entity_poly.pdbx_strand_id
1 'polypeptide(L)'
;MKIRFQLLNHCLDNQRLTIGVVSLLLGMTTVALADYQPPSEPSYPEEPTIISGTRGGCSKNGKAKLTTLAPQKHIGKTVSTHPTFAWFVPDAEALPMKFQLYPDDVNQNSQPIQNIELQTTPGIMTHSLSEDELGLSVGQRYLWQVVIICEPNHPSSAIIAQAYIDVVQESPDLKIALAAATNPVDRADIYADRGFWYDGFGEVVVGCGDDARHRELMLNLLTDLAKIEASGNSKSASQKSERIQQILEIEWKKPVCN
;
A
#
# COMPACT_ATOMS: atom_id res chain seq x y z
N MET A 1 1.21 -93.99 -44.92
CA MET A 1 2.05 -93.82 -46.12
C MET A 1 2.67 -92.42 -46.07
N LYS A 2 4.02 -92.34 -46.08
CA LYS A 2 4.90 -91.18 -46.43
C LYS A 2 4.69 -89.84 -45.67
N ILE A 3 5.62 -89.38 -44.81
CA ILE A 3 6.96 -88.80 -45.05
C ILE A 3 6.94 -87.24 -45.09
N ARG A 4 7.62 -86.67 -44.07
CA ARG A 4 8.61 -85.56 -44.05
C ARG A 4 8.23 -84.06 -44.11
N PHE A 5 8.95 -83.36 -43.21
CA PHE A 5 9.73 -82.10 -43.32
C PHE A 5 8.95 -80.77 -43.21
N GLN A 6 9.19 -79.96 -42.15
CA GLN A 6 10.27 -78.95 -42.00
C GLN A 6 10.06 -77.77 -42.97
N LEU A 7 10.06 -76.47 -42.64
CA LEU A 7 10.80 -75.66 -41.66
C LEU A 7 10.20 -74.23 -41.64
N LEU A 8 10.28 -73.59 -40.46
CA LEU A 8 10.63 -72.17 -40.19
C LEU A 8 10.20 -71.06 -41.20
N ASN A 9 9.48 -70.04 -40.71
CA ASN A 9 10.06 -68.69 -40.59
C ASN A 9 9.18 -67.71 -39.79
N HIS A 10 9.90 -66.93 -38.99
CA HIS A 10 9.50 -65.83 -38.11
C HIS A 10 8.76 -64.70 -38.84
N CYS A 11 7.82 -64.00 -38.16
CA CYS A 11 7.98 -62.58 -37.82
C CYS A 11 6.74 -61.95 -37.16
N LEU A 12 6.97 -61.45 -35.94
CA LEU A 12 6.55 -60.15 -35.40
C LEU A 12 5.06 -59.94 -35.08
N ASP A 13 4.77 -60.32 -33.84
CA ASP A 13 3.69 -59.83 -32.99
C ASP A 13 3.78 -58.31 -32.81
N ASN A 14 2.67 -57.61 -33.06
CA ASN A 14 2.56 -56.15 -32.94
C ASN A 14 1.55 -55.84 -31.84
N GLN A 15 1.95 -56.10 -30.60
CA GLN A 15 1.15 -55.78 -29.42
C GLN A 15 1.24 -54.27 -29.15
N ARG A 16 0.08 -53.61 -29.23
CA ARG A 16 -0.08 -52.17 -29.05
C ARG A 16 0.38 -51.73 -27.66
N LEU A 17 1.47 -50.95 -27.60
CA LEU A 17 1.82 -50.14 -26.43
C LEU A 17 0.82 -48.99 -26.29
N THR A 18 -0.12 -49.11 -25.36
CA THR A 18 -0.88 -47.97 -24.84
C THR A 18 0.03 -47.15 -23.94
N ILE A 19 0.53 -46.03 -24.44
CA ILE A 19 1.25 -45.03 -23.65
C ILE A 19 0.22 -44.34 -22.75
N GLY A 20 0.27 -44.62 -21.45
CA GLY A 20 -0.49 -43.89 -20.44
C GLY A 20 0.05 -42.47 -20.34
N VAL A 21 -0.73 -41.50 -20.82
CA VAL A 21 -0.45 -40.07 -20.59
C VAL A 21 -0.80 -39.79 -19.13
N VAL A 22 0.21 -39.84 -18.26
CA VAL A 22 0.10 -39.29 -16.90
C VAL A 22 0.04 -37.78 -17.06
N SER A 23 -1.17 -37.23 -17.11
CA SER A 23 -1.40 -35.79 -17.05
C SER A 23 -0.93 -35.29 -15.68
N LEU A 24 0.29 -34.74 -15.65
CA LEU A 24 0.81 -33.99 -14.51
C LEU A 24 -0.04 -32.72 -14.37
N LEU A 25 -1.10 -32.79 -13.57
CA LEU A 25 -1.81 -31.60 -13.09
C LEU A 25 -0.84 -30.88 -12.13
N LEU A 26 0.00 -30.00 -12.68
CA LEU A 26 0.63 -28.93 -11.90
C LEU A 26 -0.52 -28.07 -11.37
N GLY A 27 -0.95 -28.36 -10.14
CA GLY A 27 -1.89 -27.51 -9.43
C GLY A 27 -1.30 -26.10 -9.39
N MET A 28 -2.05 -25.13 -9.92
CA MET A 28 -1.73 -23.73 -9.73
C MET A 28 -1.84 -23.46 -8.22
N THR A 29 -0.71 -23.48 -7.52
CA THR A 29 -0.65 -23.00 -6.15
C THR A 29 -0.89 -21.51 -6.22
N THR A 30 -2.10 -21.07 -5.88
CA THR A 30 -2.39 -19.67 -5.66
C THR A 30 -1.55 -19.23 -4.46
N VAL A 31 -0.49 -18.47 -4.72
CA VAL A 31 0.27 -17.82 -3.65
C VAL A 31 -0.68 -16.77 -3.07
N ALA A 32 -1.13 -17.00 -1.84
CA ALA A 32 -1.94 -16.02 -1.11
C ALA A 32 -1.05 -14.82 -0.74
N LEU A 33 -1.59 -13.62 -0.91
CA LEU A 33 -0.95 -12.40 -0.43
C LEU A 33 -0.95 -12.40 1.11
N ALA A 34 0.14 -11.95 1.71
CA ALA A 34 0.29 -11.75 3.14
C ALA A 34 -0.51 -10.52 3.61
N ASP A 35 -1.10 -10.65 4.80
CA ASP A 35 -1.73 -9.54 5.50
C ASP A 35 -0.65 -8.59 6.06
N TYR A 36 -0.92 -7.28 6.08
CA TYR A 36 -0.02 -6.32 6.71
C TYR A 36 0.15 -6.63 8.21
N GLN A 37 1.40 -6.84 8.64
CA GLN A 37 1.74 -7.05 10.04
C GLN A 37 2.35 -5.77 10.63
N PRO A 38 1.71 -5.11 11.61
CA PRO A 38 2.34 -4.01 12.33
C PRO A 38 3.69 -4.44 12.91
N PRO A 39 4.68 -3.54 13.01
CA PRO A 39 5.96 -3.86 13.61
C PRO A 39 5.77 -4.47 15.00
N SER A 40 6.53 -5.51 15.32
CA SER A 40 6.47 -6.23 16.61
C SER A 40 6.70 -5.31 17.81
N GLU A 41 7.52 -4.27 17.62
CA GLU A 41 7.68 -3.14 18.54
C GLU A 41 7.22 -1.86 17.83
N PRO A 42 5.91 -1.52 17.90
CA PRO A 42 5.37 -0.35 17.24
C PRO A 42 5.70 0.92 18.03
N SER A 43 6.13 1.95 17.31
CA SER A 43 6.23 3.31 17.83
C SER A 43 4.85 3.97 17.81
N TYR A 44 4.58 4.85 18.78
CA TYR A 44 3.32 5.60 18.88
C TYR A 44 3.59 7.10 18.85
N PRO A 45 2.69 7.91 18.25
CA PRO A 45 2.77 9.37 18.37
C PRO A 45 2.68 9.81 19.83
N GLU A 46 3.57 10.72 20.27
CA GLU A 46 3.52 11.29 21.62
C GLU A 46 2.29 12.19 21.82
N GLU A 47 1.90 12.91 20.78
CA GLU A 47 0.64 13.64 20.70
C GLU A 47 -0.31 12.99 19.69
N PRO A 48 -1.62 12.95 19.96
CA PRO A 48 -2.56 12.48 18.95
C PRO A 48 -2.45 13.39 17.71
N THR A 49 -2.42 12.79 16.52
CA THR A 49 -2.38 13.46 15.19
C THR A 49 -3.66 14.25 14.85
N ILE A 50 -4.30 14.84 15.87
CA ILE A 50 -5.53 15.58 15.76
C ILE A 50 -5.20 17.03 15.47
N ILE A 51 -5.39 17.41 14.21
CA ILE A 51 -6.04 18.68 13.88
C ILE A 51 -7.15 18.41 12.87
N SER A 52 -8.21 17.71 13.32
CA SER A 52 -9.51 17.80 12.65
C SER A 52 -10.25 19.04 13.19
N GLY A 53 -9.69 20.21 12.90
CA GLY A 53 -10.34 21.49 13.16
C GLY A 53 -11.57 21.61 12.27
N THR A 54 -12.73 21.16 12.77
CA THR A 54 -14.01 21.31 12.06
C THR A 54 -14.53 22.73 12.31
N ARG A 55 -13.82 23.75 11.81
CA ARG A 55 -14.33 25.12 11.74
C ARG A 55 -14.22 25.61 10.29
N GLY A 56 -15.15 25.14 9.44
CA GLY A 56 -15.36 25.71 8.11
C GLY A 56 -14.82 24.91 6.90
N GLY A 57 -14.87 23.58 6.93
CA GLY A 57 -14.36 22.75 5.83
C GLY A 57 -15.00 23.04 4.46
N CYS A 58 -14.25 22.76 3.38
CA CYS A 58 -14.48 23.21 2.00
C CYS A 58 -15.76 22.68 1.32
N SER A 59 -16.70 22.02 2.02
CA SER A 59 -17.88 21.45 1.38
C SER A 59 -19.11 21.30 2.28
N LYS A 60 -20.27 21.55 1.67
CA LYS A 60 -21.62 21.64 2.24
C LYS A 60 -22.25 20.30 2.65
N ASN A 61 -21.67 19.16 2.26
CA ASN A 61 -22.33 17.85 2.34
C ASN A 61 -21.76 16.86 3.38
N GLY A 62 -20.69 17.22 4.12
CA GLY A 62 -20.29 16.58 5.39
C GLY A 62 -19.92 15.08 5.40
N LYS A 63 -20.04 14.33 4.30
CA LYS A 63 -19.99 12.85 4.32
C LYS A 63 -18.61 12.22 4.13
N ALA A 64 -17.73 12.81 3.34
CA ALA A 64 -16.40 12.26 3.10
C ALA A 64 -15.32 13.31 3.41
N LYS A 65 -14.24 12.89 4.09
CA LYS A 65 -13.20 13.77 4.63
C LYS A 65 -11.84 13.35 4.09
N LEU A 66 -10.98 14.34 3.87
CA LEU A 66 -9.56 14.13 3.59
C LEU A 66 -8.97 13.14 4.61
N THR A 67 -8.32 12.09 4.11
CA THR A 67 -7.86 10.97 4.94
C THR A 67 -6.48 10.51 4.50
N THR A 68 -5.49 10.51 5.40
CA THR A 68 -4.17 9.91 5.15
C THR A 68 -4.28 8.38 5.12
N LEU A 69 -3.69 7.74 4.11
CA LEU A 69 -3.64 6.28 3.98
C LEU A 69 -2.35 5.74 4.62
N ALA A 70 -2.23 6.00 5.92
CA ALA A 70 -1.12 5.58 6.75
C ALA A 70 -1.60 5.16 8.14
N PRO A 71 -0.89 4.29 8.87
CA PRO A 71 -1.17 3.99 10.25
C PRO A 71 -1.23 5.25 11.12
N GLN A 72 -2.23 5.32 11.97
CA GLN A 72 -2.40 6.33 13.02
C GLN A 72 -2.30 5.69 14.40
N LYS A 73 -2.73 4.42 14.55
CA LYS A 73 -2.56 3.68 15.80
C LYS A 73 -1.11 3.36 16.13
N HIS A 74 -0.24 3.30 15.14
CA HIS A 74 1.20 3.25 15.29
C HIS A 74 1.81 4.10 14.18
N ILE A 75 3.12 4.32 14.26
CA ILE A 75 3.86 5.04 13.24
C ILE A 75 4.25 4.06 12.14
N GLY A 76 4.01 4.44 10.89
CA GLY A 76 4.42 3.64 9.74
C GLY A 76 5.94 3.71 9.55
N LYS A 77 6.55 2.60 9.17
CA LYS A 77 7.99 2.52 8.89
C LYS A 77 8.26 2.51 7.39
N THR A 78 9.41 3.07 7.02
CA THR A 78 9.99 3.00 5.67
C THR A 78 11.47 2.64 5.74
N VAL A 79 11.99 1.87 4.79
CA VAL A 79 13.44 1.77 4.53
C VAL A 79 13.89 2.69 3.39
N SER A 80 12.96 3.14 2.55
CA SER A 80 13.25 4.12 1.51
C SER A 80 13.53 5.51 2.11
N THR A 81 14.60 6.16 1.62
CA THR A 81 14.87 7.57 1.86
C THR A 81 13.98 8.49 1.02
N HIS A 82 13.29 7.94 0.03
CA HIS A 82 12.40 8.64 -0.90
C HIS A 82 11.02 7.96 -0.91
N PRO A 83 10.29 8.01 0.22
CA PRO A 83 9.03 7.29 0.34
C PRO A 83 7.92 7.90 -0.55
N THR A 84 6.90 7.08 -0.79
CA THR A 84 5.63 7.53 -1.37
C THR A 84 4.59 7.74 -0.28
N PHE A 85 3.97 8.90 -0.28
CA PHE A 85 2.86 9.26 0.60
C PHE A 85 1.54 9.14 -0.15
N ALA A 86 0.49 8.69 0.53
CA ALA A 86 -0.83 8.50 -0.08
C ALA A 86 -1.95 9.00 0.82
N TRP A 87 -2.94 9.65 0.21
CA TRP A 87 -4.12 10.15 0.88
C TRP A 87 -5.35 10.06 -0.03
N PHE A 88 -6.52 9.98 0.57
CA PHE A 88 -7.78 10.01 -0.15
C PHE A 88 -8.40 11.40 -0.11
N VAL A 89 -8.72 11.93 -1.28
CA VAL A 89 -9.51 13.13 -1.45
C VAL A 89 -10.93 12.73 -1.85
N PRO A 90 -11.96 13.14 -1.08
CA PRO A 90 -13.35 12.88 -1.45
C PRO A 90 -13.72 13.61 -2.75
N ASP A 91 -14.91 13.30 -3.28
CA ASP A 91 -15.47 14.04 -4.42
C ASP A 91 -15.51 15.54 -4.11
N ALA A 92 -14.59 16.26 -4.74
CA ALA A 92 -14.27 17.65 -4.49
C ALA A 92 -13.96 18.32 -5.82
N GLU A 93 -14.43 19.56 -5.95
CA GLU A 93 -13.93 20.46 -6.98
C GLU A 93 -12.42 20.63 -6.82
N ALA A 94 -11.73 21.02 -7.89
CA ALA A 94 -10.31 21.33 -7.83
C ALA A 94 -10.09 22.53 -6.89
N LEU A 95 -9.50 22.26 -5.74
CA LEU A 95 -9.16 23.20 -4.69
C LEU A 95 -7.63 23.20 -4.50
N PRO A 96 -7.04 24.35 -4.15
CA PRO A 96 -5.63 24.40 -3.83
C PRO A 96 -5.32 23.50 -2.63
N MET A 97 -4.27 22.70 -2.78
CA MET A 97 -3.77 21.78 -1.76
C MET A 97 -2.26 21.99 -1.57
N LYS A 98 -1.76 21.67 -0.38
CA LYS A 98 -0.32 21.56 -0.12
C LYS A 98 0.02 20.21 0.46
N PHE A 99 1.13 19.64 0.02
CA PHE A 99 1.84 18.57 0.75
C PHE A 99 3.00 19.20 1.51
N GLN A 100 3.12 18.88 2.79
CA GLN A 100 4.17 19.41 3.65
C GLN A 100 4.82 18.30 4.49
N LEU A 101 6.15 18.34 4.60
CA LEU A 101 6.94 17.40 5.40
C LEU A 101 7.80 18.17 6.39
N TYR A 102 7.79 17.74 7.65
CA TYR A 102 8.49 18.36 8.76
C TYR A 102 9.39 17.33 9.45
N PRO A 103 10.60 17.72 9.89
CA PRO A 103 11.33 16.93 10.88
C PRO A 103 10.52 16.90 12.18
N ASP A 104 10.49 15.75 12.85
CA ASP A 104 9.88 15.62 14.18
C ASP A 104 10.83 16.14 15.26
N ASP A 105 11.05 17.46 15.27
CA ASP A 105 11.83 18.14 16.32
C ASP A 105 10.88 18.60 17.44
N VAL A 106 11.16 18.12 18.65
CA VAL A 106 10.47 18.46 19.90
C VAL A 106 10.56 19.97 20.21
N ASN A 107 11.51 20.69 19.60
CA ASN A 107 11.69 22.14 19.74
C ASN A 107 10.94 22.92 18.64
N GLN A 108 9.68 23.20 18.94
CA GLN A 108 8.68 23.84 18.08
C GLN A 108 9.16 25.14 17.38
N ASN A 109 9.50 25.04 16.08
CA ASN A 109 9.33 26.05 15.00
C ASN A 109 9.95 25.58 13.66
N SER A 110 9.96 24.28 13.38
CA SER A 110 10.58 23.74 12.17
C SER A 110 9.81 24.15 10.92
N GLN A 111 10.52 24.79 9.97
CA GLN A 111 10.00 25.01 8.63
C GLN A 111 9.85 23.66 7.92
N PRO A 112 8.87 23.51 7.00
CA PRO A 112 8.76 22.30 6.23
C PRO A 112 10.01 22.10 5.37
N ILE A 113 10.56 20.88 5.39
CA ILE A 113 11.65 20.49 4.49
C ILE A 113 11.14 20.19 3.08
N GLN A 114 9.84 19.94 2.94
CA GLN A 114 9.12 19.86 1.66
C GLN A 114 7.81 20.64 1.77
N ASN A 115 7.50 21.48 0.79
CA ASN A 115 6.27 22.27 0.74
C ASN A 115 5.82 22.41 -0.72
N ILE A 116 5.03 21.44 -1.17
CA ILE A 116 4.64 21.29 -2.58
C ILE A 116 3.20 21.76 -2.75
N GLU A 117 2.97 22.61 -3.75
CA GLU A 117 1.63 23.05 -4.14
C GLU A 117 1.01 22.05 -5.11
N LEU A 118 -0.22 21.65 -4.83
CA LEU A 118 -1.00 20.65 -5.55
C LEU A 118 -2.42 21.16 -5.80
N GLN A 119 -3.17 20.44 -6.63
CA GLN A 119 -4.61 20.64 -6.78
C GLN A 119 -5.34 19.35 -6.41
N THR A 120 -6.44 19.45 -5.67
CA THR A 120 -7.24 18.28 -5.32
C THR A 120 -7.77 17.58 -6.57
N THR A 121 -7.60 16.27 -6.60
CA THR A 121 -8.25 15.38 -7.57
C THR A 121 -8.98 14.29 -6.78
N PRO A 122 -10.28 14.03 -7.04
CA PRO A 122 -11.01 12.99 -6.34
C PRO A 122 -10.35 11.60 -6.43
N GLY A 123 -10.35 10.87 -5.32
CA GLY A 123 -9.77 9.53 -5.21
C GLY A 123 -8.48 9.47 -4.40
N ILE A 124 -7.75 8.37 -4.55
CA ILE A 124 -6.43 8.21 -3.94
C ILE A 124 -5.42 9.06 -4.73
N MET A 125 -4.81 10.01 -4.05
CA MET A 125 -3.69 10.80 -4.53
C MET A 125 -2.40 10.34 -3.86
N THR A 126 -1.28 10.49 -4.57
CA THR A 126 0.04 10.14 -4.08
C THR A 126 1.03 11.26 -4.32
N HIS A 127 2.10 11.28 -3.53
CA HIS A 127 3.29 12.09 -3.77
C HIS A 127 4.52 11.31 -3.34
N SER A 128 5.45 11.10 -4.27
CA SER A 128 6.75 10.47 -4.02
C SER A 128 7.81 11.55 -3.93
N LEU A 129 8.74 11.42 -2.98
CA LEU A 129 9.91 12.30 -2.96
C LEU A 129 10.78 12.03 -4.18
N SER A 130 11.31 13.09 -4.78
CA SER A 130 12.13 12.96 -5.99
C SER A 130 13.50 12.39 -5.67
N GLU A 131 13.95 11.38 -6.44
CA GLU A 131 15.31 10.82 -6.34
C GLU A 131 16.42 11.85 -6.57
N ASP A 132 16.10 12.97 -7.26
CA ASP A 132 17.03 14.08 -7.48
C ASP A 132 17.19 15.02 -6.26
N GLU A 133 16.35 14.86 -5.25
CA GLU A 133 16.36 15.65 -4.01
C GLU A 133 17.05 14.90 -2.87
N LEU A 134 17.46 15.65 -1.83
CA LEU A 134 18.03 15.06 -0.63
C LEU A 134 16.97 14.19 0.06
N GLY A 135 17.24 12.88 0.13
CA GLY A 135 16.38 11.93 0.80
C GLY A 135 16.30 12.13 2.31
N LEU A 136 15.31 11.49 2.92
CA LEU A 136 15.12 11.47 4.36
C LEU A 136 16.25 10.72 5.05
N SER A 137 16.59 11.16 6.26
CA SER A 137 17.69 10.59 7.03
C SER A 137 17.25 9.32 7.76
N VAL A 138 18.03 8.25 7.60
CA VAL A 138 17.81 7.00 8.33
C VAL A 138 17.93 7.22 9.83
N GLY A 139 17.02 6.61 10.60
CA GLY A 139 16.93 6.75 12.05
C GLY A 139 16.20 8.02 12.50
N GLN A 140 15.57 8.76 11.57
CA GLN A 140 14.80 9.96 11.89
C GLN A 140 13.29 9.73 11.68
N ARG A 141 12.52 10.50 12.45
CA ARG A 141 11.07 10.59 12.36
C ARG A 141 10.67 11.90 11.70
N TYR A 142 9.62 11.83 10.91
CA TYR A 142 9.03 12.99 10.26
C TYR A 142 7.51 13.01 10.43
N LEU A 143 6.94 14.21 10.40
CA LEU A 143 5.51 14.45 10.29
C LEU A 143 5.20 14.98 8.89
N TRP A 144 4.31 14.32 8.18
CA TRP A 144 3.79 14.85 6.91
C TRP A 144 2.31 15.18 7.02
N GLN A 145 1.89 16.19 6.28
CA GLN A 145 0.50 16.60 6.20
C GLN A 145 0.09 17.02 4.80
N VAL A 146 -1.20 16.85 4.53
CA VAL A 146 -1.87 17.39 3.36
C VAL A 146 -2.92 18.39 3.81
N VAL A 147 -2.91 19.56 3.17
CA VAL A 147 -3.70 20.72 3.57
C VAL A 147 -4.54 21.17 2.38
N ILE A 148 -5.87 21.08 2.48
CA ILE A 148 -6.78 21.69 1.50
C ILE A 148 -7.10 23.11 1.95
N ILE A 149 -6.87 24.07 1.07
CA ILE A 149 -7.14 25.49 1.30
C ILE A 149 -8.56 25.78 0.81
N CYS A 150 -9.51 25.87 1.74
CA CYS A 150 -10.92 26.15 1.42
C CYS A 150 -11.14 27.61 1.03
N GLU A 151 -10.59 28.51 1.85
CA GLU A 151 -10.71 29.95 1.65
C GLU A 151 -9.30 30.56 1.79
N PRO A 152 -8.69 31.05 0.71
CA PRO A 152 -7.33 31.59 0.75
C PRO A 152 -7.13 32.73 1.77
N ASN A 153 -8.19 33.48 2.05
CA ASN A 153 -8.17 34.60 3.00
C ASN A 153 -8.45 34.17 4.46
N HIS A 154 -8.84 32.91 4.69
CA HIS A 154 -9.16 32.38 6.02
C HIS A 154 -8.43 31.06 6.27
N PRO A 155 -7.11 31.10 6.59
CA PRO A 155 -6.29 29.90 6.77
C PRO A 155 -6.81 28.92 7.82
N SER A 156 -7.57 29.39 8.82
CA SER A 156 -8.21 28.57 9.84
C SER A 156 -9.32 27.65 9.33
N SER A 157 -9.81 27.87 8.11
CA SER A 157 -10.79 27.02 7.43
C SER A 157 -10.18 25.77 6.79
N ALA A 158 -8.84 25.72 6.69
CA ALA A 158 -8.16 24.66 5.98
C ALA A 158 -8.43 23.27 6.60
N ILE A 159 -8.58 22.27 5.73
CA ILE A 159 -8.69 20.88 6.14
C ILE A 159 -7.30 20.27 6.13
N ILE A 160 -6.88 19.74 7.27
CA ILE A 160 -5.57 19.12 7.46
C ILE A 160 -5.76 17.63 7.77
N ALA A 161 -4.97 16.78 7.11
CA ALA A 161 -4.78 15.39 7.50
C ALA A 161 -3.28 15.09 7.55
N GLN A 162 -2.82 14.41 8.59
CA GLN A 162 -1.40 14.20 8.86
C GLN A 162 -1.11 12.76 9.31
N ALA A 163 0.15 12.35 9.20
CA ALA A 163 0.65 11.10 9.76
C ALA A 163 2.18 11.19 9.99
N TYR A 164 2.67 10.32 10.87
CA TYR A 164 4.10 10.19 11.14
C TYR A 164 4.71 9.07 10.30
N ILE A 165 6.00 9.22 9.98
CA ILE A 165 6.82 8.23 9.31
C ILE A 165 8.17 8.07 10.01
N ASP A 166 8.56 6.82 10.25
CA ASP A 166 9.89 6.45 10.75
C ASP A 166 10.74 5.91 9.59
N VAL A 167 11.87 6.56 9.30
CA VAL A 167 12.86 6.06 8.35
C VAL A 167 13.82 5.17 9.12
N VAL A 168 13.88 3.88 8.80
CA VAL A 168 14.66 2.90 9.55
C VAL A 168 15.70 2.21 8.67
N GLN A 169 16.73 1.66 9.31
CA GLN A 169 17.79 0.95 8.61
C GLN A 169 17.25 -0.34 7.99
N GLU A 170 17.56 -0.57 6.71
CA GLU A 170 17.29 -1.85 6.06
C GLU A 170 18.08 -2.98 6.76
N SER A 171 17.38 -4.03 7.16
CA SER A 171 18.00 -5.23 7.74
C SER A 171 18.54 -6.16 6.65
N PRO A 172 19.62 -6.93 6.91
CA PRO A 172 20.10 -7.93 5.97
C PRO A 172 19.03 -8.94 5.56
N ASP A 173 18.17 -9.35 6.49
CA ASP A 173 17.10 -10.31 6.23
C ASP A 173 16.04 -9.76 5.27
N LEU A 174 15.67 -8.48 5.42
CA LEU A 174 14.77 -7.80 4.48
C LEU A 174 15.41 -7.72 3.09
N LYS A 175 16.69 -7.34 3.02
CA LYS A 175 17.43 -7.25 1.75
C LYS A 175 17.49 -8.59 1.02
N ILE A 176 17.71 -9.70 1.75
CA ILE A 176 17.72 -11.05 1.18
C ILE A 176 16.33 -11.43 0.68
N ALA A 177 15.26 -11.15 1.45
CA ALA A 177 13.90 -11.44 1.02
C ALA A 177 13.53 -10.68 -0.26
N LEU A 178 13.85 -9.38 -0.32
CA LEU A 178 13.58 -8.53 -1.49
C LEU A 178 14.36 -8.96 -2.74
N ALA A 179 15.54 -9.57 -2.59
CA ALA A 179 16.32 -10.06 -3.72
C ALA A 179 15.63 -11.22 -4.47
N ALA A 180 14.65 -11.88 -3.85
CA ALA A 180 13.85 -12.94 -4.47
C ALA A 180 12.58 -12.40 -5.16
N ALA A 181 12.22 -11.13 -4.94
CA ALA A 181 11.02 -10.53 -5.51
C ALA A 181 11.20 -10.22 -7.00
N THR A 182 10.22 -10.59 -7.82
CA THR A 182 10.31 -10.44 -9.29
C THR A 182 9.47 -9.29 -9.84
N ASN A 183 8.53 -8.78 -9.04
CA ASN A 183 7.59 -7.76 -9.44
C ASN A 183 7.17 -6.90 -8.21
N PRO A 184 6.49 -5.74 -8.42
CA PRO A 184 6.08 -4.86 -7.34
C PRO A 184 5.13 -5.51 -6.32
N VAL A 185 4.24 -6.42 -6.74
CA VAL A 185 3.35 -7.15 -5.83
C VAL A 185 4.15 -8.02 -4.86
N ASP A 186 5.15 -8.76 -5.34
CA ASP A 186 6.01 -9.58 -4.48
C ASP A 186 6.77 -8.71 -3.46
N ARG A 187 7.27 -7.54 -3.89
CA ARG A 187 7.97 -6.59 -3.00
C ARG A 187 7.03 -6.02 -1.95
N ALA A 188 5.84 -5.59 -2.38
CA ALA A 188 4.80 -5.07 -1.51
C ALA A 188 4.41 -6.06 -0.41
N ASP A 189 4.24 -7.33 -0.79
CA ASP A 189 3.93 -8.44 0.11
C ASP A 189 5.00 -8.62 1.19
N ILE A 190 6.28 -8.67 0.77
CA ILE A 190 7.43 -8.80 1.67
C ILE A 190 7.54 -7.63 2.66
N TYR A 191 7.34 -6.39 2.17
CA TYR A 191 7.36 -5.20 3.01
C TYR A 191 6.19 -5.21 4.01
N ALA A 192 4.99 -5.57 3.56
CA ALA A 192 3.79 -5.59 4.39
C ALA A 192 3.87 -6.63 5.51
N ASP A 193 4.35 -7.84 5.20
CA ASP A 193 4.61 -8.92 6.17
C ASP A 193 5.64 -8.52 7.24
N ARG A 194 6.51 -7.55 6.94
CA ARG A 194 7.57 -7.06 7.84
C ARG A 194 7.27 -5.70 8.48
N GLY A 195 6.07 -5.15 8.27
CA GLY A 195 5.62 -3.90 8.90
C GLY A 195 6.11 -2.61 8.25
N PHE A 196 6.67 -2.68 7.05
CA PHE A 196 7.10 -1.52 6.26
C PHE A 196 5.94 -0.95 5.44
N TRP A 197 5.02 -0.27 6.12
CA TRP A 197 3.78 0.24 5.49
C TRP A 197 4.04 1.14 4.27
N TYR A 198 4.97 2.09 4.38
CA TYR A 198 5.20 3.08 3.33
C TYR A 198 5.83 2.46 2.09
N ASP A 199 6.77 1.52 2.26
CA ASP A 199 7.34 0.76 1.15
C ASP A 199 6.25 -0.16 0.54
N GLY A 200 5.57 -0.96 1.36
CA GLY A 200 4.59 -1.94 0.89
C GLY A 200 3.40 -1.32 0.16
N PHE A 201 2.80 -0.28 0.74
CA PHE A 201 1.70 0.43 0.08
C PHE A 201 2.20 1.24 -1.12
N GLY A 202 3.41 1.82 -1.05
CA GLY A 202 4.05 2.56 -2.13
C GLY A 202 4.20 1.76 -3.42
N GLU A 203 4.57 0.49 -3.32
CA GLU A 203 4.74 -0.43 -4.47
C GLU A 203 3.42 -0.68 -5.25
N VAL A 204 2.25 -0.56 -4.60
CA VAL A 204 0.94 -0.91 -5.20
C VAL A 204 -0.01 0.27 -5.38
N VAL A 205 0.25 1.40 -4.73
CA VAL A 205 -0.58 2.62 -4.86
C VAL A 205 -0.15 3.50 -6.04
N VAL A 206 1.10 3.37 -6.50
CA VAL A 206 1.62 4.12 -7.65
C VAL A 206 1.29 3.37 -8.94
N GLY A 207 0.39 3.95 -9.73
CA GLY A 207 0.03 3.44 -11.04
C GLY A 207 -1.18 2.51 -11.04
N CYS A 208 -1.85 2.48 -12.18
CA CYS A 208 -2.74 1.40 -12.56
C CYS A 208 -1.86 0.22 -12.94
N GLY A 209 -1.55 -0.69 -12.02
CA GLY A 209 -0.85 -1.92 -12.41
C GLY A 209 -1.70 -2.68 -13.44
N ASP A 210 -1.10 -3.11 -14.55
CA ASP A 210 -1.72 -3.93 -15.62
C ASP A 210 -2.19 -5.33 -15.14
N ASP A 211 -2.21 -5.58 -13.83
CA ASP A 211 -2.46 -6.89 -13.22
C ASP A 211 -3.44 -6.73 -12.05
N ALA A 212 -4.53 -7.49 -12.09
CA ALA A 212 -5.57 -7.55 -11.05
C ALA A 212 -4.99 -7.75 -9.64
N ARG A 213 -3.83 -8.41 -9.53
CA ARG A 213 -3.13 -8.63 -8.25
C ARG A 213 -2.62 -7.35 -7.59
N HIS A 214 -2.21 -6.33 -8.36
CA HIS A 214 -1.77 -5.04 -7.78
C HIS A 214 -2.94 -4.36 -7.05
N ARG A 215 -4.09 -4.31 -7.72
CA ARG A 215 -5.31 -3.73 -7.14
C ARG A 215 -5.81 -4.55 -5.96
N GLU A 216 -5.81 -5.88 -6.08
CA GLU A 216 -6.19 -6.78 -4.99
C GLU A 216 -5.31 -6.55 -3.76
N LEU A 217 -3.99 -6.51 -3.91
CA LEU A 217 -3.08 -6.25 -2.80
C LEU A 217 -3.29 -4.86 -2.20
N MET A 218 -3.43 -3.81 -3.01
CA MET A 218 -3.73 -2.46 -2.51
C MET A 218 -5.00 -2.44 -1.64
N LEU A 219 -6.07 -3.11 -2.08
CA LEU A 219 -7.32 -3.18 -1.34
C LEU A 219 -7.22 -4.04 -0.07
N ASN A 220 -6.43 -5.11 -0.09
CA ASN A 220 -6.14 -5.92 1.09
C ASN A 220 -5.36 -5.12 2.14
N LEU A 221 -4.31 -4.39 1.74
CA LEU A 221 -3.55 -3.52 2.64
C LEU A 221 -4.43 -2.42 3.27
N LEU A 222 -5.33 -1.80 2.51
CA LEU A 222 -6.30 -0.84 3.04
C LEU A 222 -7.29 -1.51 4.00
N THR A 223 -7.71 -2.74 3.71
CA THR A 223 -8.58 -3.52 4.59
C THR A 223 -7.89 -3.82 5.91
N ASP A 224 -6.61 -4.20 5.89
CA ASP A 224 -5.83 -4.45 7.09
C ASP A 224 -5.58 -3.18 7.90
N LEU A 225 -5.26 -2.07 7.22
CA LEU A 225 -5.19 -0.76 7.87
C LEU A 225 -6.50 -0.42 8.58
N ALA A 226 -7.65 -0.62 7.94
CA ALA A 226 -8.95 -0.38 8.57
C ALA A 226 -9.17 -1.26 9.82
N LYS A 227 -8.81 -2.56 9.76
CA LYS A 227 -8.88 -3.47 10.92
C LYS A 227 -7.99 -3.01 12.07
N ILE A 228 -6.75 -2.62 11.75
CA ILE A 228 -5.78 -2.12 12.73
C ILE A 228 -6.35 -0.88 13.41
N GLU A 229 -6.80 0.12 12.64
CA GLU A 229 -7.37 1.36 13.16
C GLU A 229 -8.64 1.14 14.00
N ALA A 230 -9.44 0.11 13.69
CA ALA A 230 -10.63 -0.25 14.47
C ALA A 230 -10.30 -0.87 15.84
N SER A 231 -9.10 -1.43 16.01
CA SER A 231 -8.74 -2.13 17.25
C SER A 231 -8.53 -1.16 18.42
N GLY A 232 -8.85 -1.59 19.65
CA GLY A 232 -8.67 -0.78 20.86
C GLY A 232 -9.71 0.35 21.03
N ASN A 233 -9.39 1.35 21.85
CA ASN A 233 -10.37 2.33 22.36
C ASN A 233 -10.17 3.77 21.82
N SER A 234 -9.35 3.97 20.80
CA SER A 234 -9.09 5.31 20.26
C SER A 234 -10.20 5.74 19.31
N LYS A 235 -11.03 6.71 19.75
CA LYS A 235 -12.14 7.24 18.94
C LYS A 235 -11.68 7.81 17.60
N SER A 236 -10.52 8.46 17.54
CA SER A 236 -9.99 9.02 16.29
C SER A 236 -9.50 7.93 15.34
N ALA A 237 -8.93 6.84 15.86
CA ALA A 237 -8.55 5.67 15.06
C ALA A 237 -9.80 4.94 14.53
N SER A 238 -10.83 4.73 15.36
CA SER A 238 -12.10 4.15 14.91
C SER A 238 -12.75 4.99 13.81
N GLN A 239 -12.75 6.33 13.93
CA GLN A 239 -13.23 7.23 12.87
C GLN A 239 -12.39 7.15 11.60
N LYS A 240 -11.07 6.91 11.70
CA LYS A 240 -10.21 6.69 10.54
C LYS A 240 -10.55 5.36 9.86
N SER A 241 -10.75 4.30 10.64
CA SER A 241 -11.20 2.99 10.14
C SER A 241 -12.50 3.10 9.33
N GLU A 242 -13.52 3.79 9.86
CA GLU A 242 -14.79 4.04 9.16
C GLU A 242 -14.58 4.77 7.82
N ARG A 243 -13.68 5.77 7.78
CA ARG A 243 -13.35 6.48 6.54
C ARG A 243 -12.65 5.55 5.55
N ILE A 244 -11.73 4.72 5.98
CA ILE A 244 -11.04 3.75 5.11
C ILE A 244 -12.03 2.72 4.55
N GLN A 245 -13.00 2.26 5.35
CA GLN A 245 -14.08 1.40 4.86
C GLN A 245 -14.92 2.07 3.77
N GLN A 246 -15.25 3.35 3.92
CA GLN A 246 -15.93 4.12 2.86
C GLN A 246 -15.08 4.25 1.60
N ILE A 247 -13.76 4.41 1.75
CA ILE A 247 -12.82 4.46 0.62
C ILE A 247 -12.79 3.12 -0.09
N LEU A 248 -12.70 2.01 0.63
CA LEU A 248 -12.74 0.65 0.07
C LEU A 248 -14.00 0.42 -0.77
N GLU A 249 -15.17 0.84 -0.28
CA GLU A 249 -16.45 0.75 -1.02
C GLU A 249 -16.45 1.55 -2.34
N ILE A 250 -15.70 2.64 -2.40
CA ILE A 250 -15.53 3.46 -3.61
C ILE A 250 -14.52 2.78 -4.54
N GLU A 251 -13.36 2.39 -4.02
CA GLU A 251 -12.28 1.81 -4.79
C GLU A 251 -12.64 0.44 -5.38
N TRP A 252 -13.44 -0.39 -4.70
CA TRP A 252 -13.95 -1.66 -5.25
C TRP A 252 -14.85 -1.49 -6.48
N LYS A 253 -15.57 -0.37 -6.58
CA LYS A 253 -16.50 -0.10 -7.70
C LYS A 253 -15.80 0.43 -8.95
N LYS A 254 -14.54 0.89 -8.83
CA LYS A 254 -13.79 1.36 -9.99
C LYS A 254 -13.49 0.21 -10.96
N PRO A 255 -13.44 0.47 -12.27
CA PRO A 255 -12.94 -0.53 -13.22
C PRO A 255 -11.47 -0.85 -12.91
N VAL A 256 -11.05 -2.10 -13.13
CA VAL A 256 -9.61 -2.41 -13.21
C VAL A 256 -9.08 -1.66 -14.44
N CYS A 257 -7.97 -0.95 -14.31
CA CYS A 257 -7.34 -0.32 -15.46
C CYS A 257 -6.92 -1.44 -16.42
N ASN A 258 -7.38 -1.36 -17.68
CA ASN A 258 -7.04 -2.31 -18.73
C ASN A 258 -5.80 -1.87 -19.49
#